data_AF-A0A0M3J5S0-F1
#
_entry.id   AF-A0A0M3J5S0-F1
#
_cell.length_a   1.000
_cell.length_b   1.000
_cell.length_c   1.000
_cell.angle_alpha   90.00
_cell.angle_beta   90.00
_cell.angle_gamma   90.00
#
_symmetry.space_group_name_H-M   'P 1'
#
loop_
_entity.id
_entity.type
_entity.pdbx_description
1 polymer ?
#
loop_
_entity_poly.entity_id
_entity_poly.type
_entity_poly.pdbx_seq_one_letter_code
_entity_poly.pdbx_strand_id
1 'polypeptide(L)'
;LLTSLKAMGEQKAYRLEGEALQKANINLIVPYMANSNPLLRCAAAEAMGRLAQAVGDAQFVASMAQFSFDKLKSCRDAINRTGFALALGSLHRYVGSLGSGQHLNTSVSILLALAQDGTSALVQTWSILALGLIADTGGGMFRGYVEPSLSLCLRLLLTTPTANVDVLQCVGKLVSV
;
A
#
# COMPACT_ATOMS: atom_id res chain seq x y z
N LEU A 1 -0.40 19.27 4.00
CA LEU A 1 -1.02 18.02 4.50
C LEU A 1 -0.02 16.89 4.63
N LEU A 2 0.53 16.36 3.53
CA LEU A 2 1.47 15.22 3.61
C LEU A 2 2.71 15.54 4.47
N THR A 3 3.29 16.73 4.27
CA THR A 3 4.43 17.22 5.07
C THR A 3 4.10 17.37 6.55
N SER A 4 2.91 17.87 6.87
CA SER A 4 2.45 18.01 8.27
C SER A 4 2.20 16.66 8.92
N LEU A 5 1.55 15.72 8.23
CA LEU A 5 1.33 14.35 8.72
C LEU A 5 2.66 13.61 8.92
N LYS A 6 3.63 13.80 8.00
CA LYS A 6 4.99 13.27 8.15
C LYS A 6 5.66 13.80 9.40
N ALA A 7 5.65 15.13 9.60
CA ALA A 7 6.27 15.75 10.78
C ALA A 7 5.65 15.24 12.08
N MET A 8 4.31 15.10 12.13
CA MET A 8 3.61 14.53 13.28
C MET A 8 3.97 13.06 13.52
N GLY A 9 4.00 12.22 12.48
CA GLY A 9 4.34 10.81 12.61
C GLY A 9 5.79 10.56 13.05
N GLU A 10 6.71 11.46 12.73
CA GLU A 10 8.11 11.41 13.16
C GLU A 10 8.29 11.87 14.62
N GLN A 11 7.46 12.81 15.07
CA GLN A 11 7.45 13.29 16.45
C GLN A 11 6.53 12.43 17.32
N LYS A 12 7.05 11.29 17.83
CA LYS A 12 6.31 10.34 18.70
C LYS A 12 5.57 10.95 19.90
N ALA A 13 5.90 12.19 20.28
CA ALA A 13 5.27 12.93 21.36
C ALA A 13 3.88 13.50 21.01
N TYR A 14 3.53 13.66 19.72
CA TYR A 14 2.29 14.29 19.29
C TYR A 14 1.45 13.31 18.46
N ARG A 15 0.26 12.98 18.95
CA ARG A 15 -0.72 12.15 18.22
C ARG A 15 -1.83 13.00 17.65
N LEU A 16 -2.37 12.56 16.52
CA LEU A 16 -3.56 13.18 15.93
C LEU A 16 -4.82 12.63 16.62
N GLU A 17 -5.29 13.37 17.61
CA GLU A 17 -6.48 13.03 18.40
C GLU A 17 -7.74 13.71 17.83
N GLY A 18 -8.89 13.10 18.09
CA GLY A 18 -10.20 13.61 17.69
C GLY A 18 -10.72 13.02 16.38
N GLU A 19 -11.84 12.29 16.47
CA GLU A 19 -12.48 11.62 15.33
C GLU A 19 -12.86 12.61 14.21
N ALA A 20 -13.30 13.82 14.56
CA ALA A 20 -13.64 14.84 13.57
C ALA A 20 -12.44 15.23 12.70
N LEU A 21 -11.26 15.37 13.31
CA LEU A 21 -10.02 15.70 12.60
C LEU A 21 -9.54 14.51 11.75
N GLN A 22 -9.60 13.29 12.30
CA GLN A 22 -9.29 12.07 11.54
C GLN A 22 -10.17 11.94 10.30
N LYS A 23 -11.49 12.11 10.46
CA LYS A 23 -12.48 12.06 9.38
C LYS A 23 -12.26 13.17 8.35
N ALA A 24 -11.93 14.39 8.78
CA ALA A 24 -11.61 15.49 7.86
C ALA A 24 -10.38 15.18 6.99
N ASN A 25 -9.32 14.61 7.57
CA ASN A 25 -8.14 14.17 6.82
C ASN A 25 -8.47 13.04 5.85
N ILE A 26 -9.25 12.04 6.26
CA ILE A 26 -9.69 10.95 5.38
C ILE A 26 -10.48 11.50 4.19
N ASN A 27 -11.45 12.38 4.43
CA ASN A 27 -12.27 12.99 3.39
C ASN A 27 -11.45 13.84 2.40
N LEU A 28 -10.33 14.41 2.86
CA LEU A 28 -9.41 15.13 2.00
C LEU A 28 -8.52 14.19 1.18
N ILE A 29 -8.09 13.05 1.72
CA ILE A 29 -7.14 12.13 1.09
C ILE A 29 -7.82 11.20 0.08
N VAL A 30 -8.92 10.56 0.48
CA VAL A 30 -9.58 9.48 -0.28
C VAL A 30 -9.94 9.86 -1.72
N PRO A 31 -10.45 11.08 -2.03
CA PRO A 31 -10.77 11.45 -3.41
C PRO A 31 -9.57 11.41 -4.37
N TYR A 32 -8.34 11.58 -3.86
CA TYR A 32 -7.13 11.57 -4.69
C TYR A 32 -6.58 10.16 -4.96
N MET A 33 -7.11 9.13 -4.28
CA MET A 33 -6.73 7.73 -4.51
C MET A 33 -7.08 7.24 -5.92
N ALA A 34 -8.12 7.84 -6.53
CA ALA A 34 -8.60 7.51 -7.87
C ALA A 34 -8.24 8.57 -8.91
N ASN A 35 -7.23 9.42 -8.66
CA ASN A 35 -6.86 10.48 -9.58
C ASN A 35 -6.14 9.91 -10.83
N SER A 36 -6.34 10.53 -11.99
CA SER A 36 -5.63 10.16 -13.22
C SER A 36 -4.13 10.44 -13.13
N ASN A 37 -3.73 11.47 -12.38
CA ASN A 37 -2.32 11.78 -12.13
C ASN A 37 -1.72 10.79 -11.12
N PRO A 38 -0.72 9.98 -11.52
CA PRO A 38 -0.11 9.00 -10.63
C PRO A 38 0.60 9.62 -9.41
N LEU A 39 1.13 10.84 -9.53
CA LEU A 39 1.78 11.53 -8.41
C LEU A 39 0.79 11.90 -7.31
N LEU A 40 -0.45 12.29 -7.68
CA LEU A 40 -1.51 12.57 -6.71
C LEU A 40 -1.96 11.29 -6.01
N ARG A 41 -2.02 10.16 -6.74
CA ARG A 41 -2.30 8.85 -6.12
C ARG A 41 -1.22 8.46 -5.12
N CYS A 42 0.06 8.63 -5.47
CA CYS A 42 1.17 8.41 -4.54
C CYS A 42 1.02 9.26 -3.30
N ALA A 43 0.86 10.57 -3.46
CA ALA A 43 0.75 11.49 -2.34
C ALA A 43 -0.44 11.15 -1.43
N ALA A 44 -1.55 10.68 -1.99
CA ALA A 44 -2.72 10.25 -1.23
C ALA A 44 -2.44 8.96 -0.43
N ALA A 45 -1.84 7.94 -1.05
CA ALA A 45 -1.47 6.70 -0.36
C ALA A 45 -0.44 6.93 0.76
N GLU A 46 0.57 7.75 0.47
CA GLU A 46 1.57 8.22 1.43
C GLU A 46 0.91 8.93 2.61
N ALA A 47 -0.02 9.86 2.33
CA ALA A 47 -0.72 10.62 3.34
C ALA A 47 -1.62 9.71 4.21
N MET A 48 -2.25 8.68 3.62
CA MET A 48 -3.05 7.71 4.37
C MET A 48 -2.19 6.92 5.36
N GLY A 49 -1.03 6.43 4.91
CA GLY A 49 -0.09 5.73 5.79
C GLY A 49 0.49 6.62 6.90
N ARG A 50 0.85 7.88 6.56
CA ARG A 50 1.32 8.86 7.55
C ARG A 50 0.24 9.31 8.53
N LEU A 51 -1.02 9.43 8.08
CA LEU A 51 -2.15 9.68 8.96
C LEU A 51 -2.33 8.54 9.95
N ALA A 52 -2.29 7.29 9.50
CA ALA A 52 -2.39 6.13 10.37
C ALA A 52 -1.24 6.08 11.40
N GLN A 53 -0.02 6.42 10.99
CA GLN A 53 1.11 6.58 11.90
C GLN A 53 0.91 7.72 12.90
N ALA A 54 0.43 8.88 12.47
CA ALA A 54 0.20 10.04 13.34
C ALA A 54 -0.94 9.81 14.35
N VAL A 55 -1.97 9.04 13.98
CA VAL A 55 -3.02 8.62 14.91
C VAL A 55 -2.47 7.60 15.90
N GLY A 56 -1.69 6.63 15.43
CA GLY A 56 -1.00 5.66 16.29
C GLY A 56 -1.94 4.71 17.04
N ASP A 57 -3.15 4.50 16.53
CA ASP A 57 -4.16 3.62 17.11
C ASP A 57 -4.42 2.38 16.22
N ALA A 58 -4.44 1.19 16.83
CA ALA A 58 -4.56 -0.07 16.10
C ALA A 58 -5.94 -0.25 15.44
N GLN A 59 -7.02 0.24 16.05
CA GLN A 59 -8.36 0.15 15.46
C GLN A 59 -8.48 1.08 14.25
N PHE A 60 -7.90 2.27 14.33
CA PHE A 60 -7.80 3.18 13.19
C PHE A 60 -7.06 2.53 12.02
N VAL A 61 -5.87 1.95 12.26
CA VAL A 61 -5.10 1.22 11.23
C VAL A 61 -5.94 0.11 10.60
N ALA A 62 -6.60 -0.71 11.42
CA ALA A 62 -7.47 -1.79 10.97
C ALA A 62 -8.61 -1.28 10.07
N SER A 63 -9.26 -0.18 10.47
CA SER A 63 -10.33 0.43 9.67
C SER A 63 -9.85 0.94 8.31
N MET A 64 -8.64 1.50 8.22
CA MET A 64 -8.06 1.99 6.95
C MET A 64 -7.65 0.83 6.03
N ALA A 65 -7.13 -0.27 6.60
CA ALA A 65 -6.85 -1.49 5.86
C ALA A 65 -8.14 -2.11 5.30
N GLN A 66 -9.17 -2.25 6.14
CA GLN A 66 -10.47 -2.78 5.72
C GLN A 66 -11.13 -1.92 4.64
N PHE A 67 -11.11 -0.60 4.80
CA PHE A 67 -11.61 0.33 3.78
C PHE A 67 -10.91 0.13 2.43
N SER A 68 -9.60 -0.08 2.44
CA SER A 68 -8.83 -0.36 1.23
C SER A 68 -9.19 -1.71 0.61
N PHE A 69 -9.41 -2.75 1.42
CA PHE A 69 -9.88 -4.06 0.93
C PHE A 69 -11.24 -3.96 0.26
N ASP A 70 -12.18 -3.26 0.90
CA ASP A 70 -13.53 -3.09 0.37
C ASP A 70 -13.51 -2.37 -0.98
N LYS A 71 -12.67 -1.32 -1.10
CA LYS A 71 -12.48 -0.60 -2.36
C LYS A 71 -11.83 -1.43 -3.45
N LEU A 72 -10.82 -2.23 -3.12
CA LEU A 72 -10.18 -3.16 -4.07
C LEU A 72 -11.14 -4.26 -4.54
N LYS A 73 -12.13 -4.63 -3.72
CA LYS A 73 -13.17 -5.59 -4.07
C LYS A 73 -14.29 -4.96 -4.90
N SER A 74 -14.72 -3.74 -4.56
CA SER A 74 -15.86 -3.08 -5.20
C SER A 74 -15.51 -2.38 -6.52
N CYS A 75 -14.30 -1.82 -6.64
CA CYS A 75 -13.86 -1.03 -7.79
C CYS A 75 -12.91 -1.85 -8.65
N ARG A 76 -13.35 -2.18 -9.88
CA ARG A 76 -12.55 -3.02 -10.81
C ARG A 76 -11.68 -2.22 -11.78
N ASP A 77 -11.81 -0.90 -11.81
CA ASP A 77 -11.00 -0.06 -12.68
C ASP A 77 -9.54 0.02 -12.21
N ALA A 78 -8.62 0.11 -13.17
CA ALA A 78 -7.19 0.06 -12.90
C ALA A 78 -6.72 1.22 -11.99
N ILE A 79 -7.27 2.41 -12.16
CA ILE A 79 -6.85 3.61 -11.43
C ILE A 79 -7.16 3.47 -9.94
N ASN A 80 -8.39 3.14 -9.56
CA ASN A 80 -8.76 2.90 -8.16
C ASN A 80 -7.93 1.76 -7.56
N ARG A 81 -7.78 0.64 -8.29
CA ARG A 81 -7.00 -0.50 -7.80
C ARG A 81 -5.55 -0.12 -7.50
N THR A 82 -4.93 0.72 -8.32
CA THR A 82 -3.54 1.17 -8.08
C THR A 82 -3.41 2.05 -6.83
N GLY A 83 -4.34 2.99 -6.62
CA GLY A 83 -4.31 3.86 -5.45
C GLY A 83 -4.49 3.08 -4.15
N PHE A 84 -5.50 2.22 -4.08
CA PHE A 84 -5.78 1.44 -2.87
C PHE A 84 -4.76 0.33 -2.61
N ALA A 85 -4.18 -0.29 -3.64
CA ALA A 85 -3.04 -1.19 -3.48
C ALA A 85 -1.84 -0.47 -2.85
N LEU A 86 -1.52 0.73 -3.34
CA LEU A 86 -0.43 1.53 -2.78
C LEU A 86 -0.70 2.01 -1.35
N ALA A 87 -1.97 2.32 -1.00
CA ALA A 87 -2.34 2.64 0.37
C ALA A 87 -2.07 1.48 1.33
N LEU A 88 -2.37 0.23 0.94
CA LEU A 88 -2.03 -0.93 1.77
C LEU A 88 -0.53 -1.01 2.04
N GLY A 89 0.29 -0.89 0.99
CA GLY A 89 1.75 -0.87 1.15
C GLY A 89 2.22 0.27 2.05
N SER A 90 1.67 1.48 1.86
CA SER A 90 2.02 2.67 2.65
C SER A 90 1.60 2.56 4.12
N LEU A 91 0.43 1.97 4.39
CA LEU A 91 -0.05 1.72 5.75
C LEU A 91 0.95 0.84 6.50
N HIS A 92 1.25 -0.35 5.97
CA HIS A 92 2.22 -1.29 6.56
C HIS A 92 3.60 -0.66 6.72
N ARG A 93 4.04 0.15 5.75
CA ARG A 93 5.34 0.82 5.80
C ARG A 93 5.51 1.73 7.03
N TYR A 94 4.46 2.45 7.40
CA TYR A 94 4.57 3.49 8.43
C TYR A 94 4.07 3.06 9.81
N VAL A 95 3.19 2.07 9.88
CA VAL A 95 2.64 1.61 11.16
C VAL A 95 3.42 0.43 11.75
N GLY A 96 4.24 -0.26 10.94
CA GLY A 96 5.07 -1.36 11.44
C GLY A 96 4.24 -2.40 12.18
N SER A 97 4.56 -2.73 13.42
CA SER A 97 3.79 -3.71 14.24
C SER A 97 2.54 -3.16 14.95
N LEU A 98 2.19 -1.86 14.81
CA LEU A 98 0.99 -1.28 15.41
C LEU A 98 -0.28 -1.80 14.71
N GLY A 99 -0.80 -2.95 15.15
CA GLY A 99 -2.05 -3.53 14.67
C GLY A 99 -2.02 -4.14 13.26
N SER A 100 -0.95 -3.89 12.50
CA SER A 100 -0.82 -4.34 11.10
C SER A 100 -0.73 -5.86 10.95
N GLY A 101 -0.19 -6.57 11.94
CA GLY A 101 0.08 -8.02 11.83
C GLY A 101 -1.19 -8.82 11.50
N GLN A 102 -2.34 -8.39 12.00
CA GLN A 102 -3.64 -9.00 11.74
C GLN A 102 -4.07 -8.87 10.27
N HIS A 103 -3.75 -7.74 9.63
CA HIS A 103 -4.11 -7.46 8.24
C HIS A 103 -2.97 -7.67 7.26
N LEU A 104 -1.76 -7.96 7.73
CA LEU A 104 -0.58 -8.16 6.91
C LEU A 104 -0.78 -9.34 5.95
N ASN A 105 -1.25 -10.47 6.47
CA ASN A 105 -1.51 -11.65 5.65
C ASN A 105 -2.51 -11.36 4.52
N THR A 106 -3.64 -10.72 4.85
CA THR A 106 -4.67 -10.34 3.87
C THR A 106 -4.14 -9.33 2.86
N SER A 107 -3.38 -8.33 3.31
CA SER A 107 -2.80 -7.29 2.44
C SER A 107 -1.83 -7.91 1.45
N VAL A 108 -0.88 -8.72 1.92
CA VAL A 108 0.08 -9.42 1.05
C VAL A 108 -0.65 -10.35 0.08
N SER A 109 -1.65 -11.12 0.55
CA SER A 109 -2.43 -12.02 -0.31
C SER A 109 -3.17 -11.29 -1.43
N ILE A 110 -3.81 -10.16 -1.12
CA ILE A 110 -4.48 -9.31 -2.11
C ILE A 110 -3.46 -8.78 -3.11
N LEU A 111 -2.35 -8.20 -2.64
CA LEU A 111 -1.35 -7.61 -3.52
C LEU A 111 -0.67 -8.66 -4.42
N LEU A 112 -0.39 -9.87 -3.90
CA LEU A 112 0.08 -11.01 -4.69
C LEU A 112 -0.92 -11.39 -5.79
N ALA A 113 -2.21 -11.43 -5.48
CA ALA A 113 -3.25 -11.71 -6.47
C ALA A 113 -3.37 -10.60 -7.53
N LEU A 114 -3.33 -9.33 -7.11
CA LEU A 114 -3.34 -8.18 -8.03
C LEU A 114 -2.10 -8.15 -8.94
N ALA A 115 -0.93 -8.52 -8.42
CA ALA A 115 0.30 -8.60 -9.20
C ALA A 115 0.26 -9.71 -10.26
N GLN A 116 -0.52 -10.78 -10.03
CA GLN A 116 -0.71 -11.86 -11.01
C GLN A 116 -1.80 -11.56 -12.04
N ASP A 117 -2.60 -10.52 -11.83
CA ASP A 117 -3.69 -10.14 -12.73
C ASP A 117 -3.15 -9.47 -14.00
N GLY A 118 -2.94 -10.28 -15.04
CA GLY A 118 -2.44 -9.84 -16.34
C GLY A 118 -3.40 -8.96 -17.16
N THR A 119 -4.59 -8.63 -16.64
CA THR A 119 -5.53 -7.74 -17.33
C THR A 119 -5.07 -6.28 -17.36
N SER A 120 -4.16 -5.88 -16.45
CA SER A 120 -3.65 -4.51 -16.38
C SER A 120 -2.22 -4.46 -15.86
N ALA A 121 -1.26 -4.20 -16.77
CA ALA A 121 0.14 -3.98 -16.41
C ALA A 121 0.33 -2.85 -15.38
N LEU A 122 -0.55 -1.84 -15.42
CA LEU A 122 -0.58 -0.77 -14.43
C LEU A 122 -0.87 -1.35 -13.03
N VAL A 123 -1.96 -2.11 -12.86
CA VAL A 123 -2.30 -2.71 -11.56
C VAL A 123 -1.20 -3.64 -11.07
N GLN A 124 -0.59 -4.43 -11.97
CA GLN A 124 0.54 -5.30 -11.60
C GLN A 124 1.71 -4.49 -11.04
N THR A 125 2.16 -3.46 -11.76
CA THR A 125 3.29 -2.60 -11.38
C THR A 125 3.10 -2.01 -9.98
N TRP A 126 1.94 -1.40 -9.71
CA TRP A 126 1.66 -0.76 -8.43
C TRP A 126 1.49 -1.77 -7.28
N SER A 127 1.00 -2.97 -7.57
CA SER A 127 0.87 -4.03 -6.57
C SER A 127 2.22 -4.61 -6.16
N ILE A 128 3.13 -4.78 -7.11
CA ILE A 128 4.52 -5.19 -6.85
C ILE A 128 5.26 -4.12 -6.06
N LEU A 129 5.08 -2.84 -6.43
CA LEU A 129 5.64 -1.71 -5.68
C LEU A 129 5.12 -1.71 -4.23
N ALA A 130 3.81 -1.90 -4.03
CA ALA A 130 3.22 -1.98 -2.69
C ALA A 130 3.78 -3.18 -1.89
N LEU A 131 3.98 -4.34 -2.52
CA LEU A 131 4.68 -5.47 -1.90
C LEU A 131 6.08 -5.07 -1.43
N GLY A 132 6.83 -4.36 -2.27
CA GLY A 132 8.18 -3.87 -1.96
C GLY A 132 8.20 -2.97 -0.74
N LEU A 133 7.23 -2.06 -0.60
CA LEU A 133 7.11 -1.22 0.60
C LEU A 133 6.91 -2.05 1.87
N ILE A 134 6.12 -3.12 1.79
CA ILE A 134 5.89 -4.04 2.92
C ILE A 134 7.15 -4.85 3.21
N ALA A 135 7.82 -5.37 2.18
CA ALA A 135 9.03 -6.17 2.34
C ALA A 135 10.16 -5.38 3.01
N ASP A 136 10.38 -4.15 2.55
CA ASP A 136 11.48 -3.26 2.98
C ASP A 136 11.36 -2.85 4.45
N THR A 137 10.13 -2.78 4.97
CA THR A 137 9.85 -2.34 6.35
C THR A 137 9.32 -3.41 7.28
N GLY A 138 8.88 -4.55 6.73
CA GLY A 138 8.27 -5.63 7.50
C GLY A 138 9.27 -6.41 8.37
N GLY A 139 10.56 -6.35 8.06
CA GLY A 139 11.60 -7.08 8.80
C GLY A 139 11.24 -8.55 8.99
N GLY A 140 11.35 -9.05 10.22
CA GLY A 140 11.02 -10.44 10.55
C GLY A 140 9.56 -10.83 10.29
N MET A 141 8.62 -9.87 10.29
CA MET A 141 7.20 -10.15 10.01
C MET A 141 6.97 -10.51 8.54
N PHE A 142 7.85 -10.09 7.64
CA PHE A 142 7.73 -10.42 6.22
C PHE A 142 8.26 -11.83 5.87
N ARG A 143 8.96 -12.50 6.80
CA ARG A 143 9.67 -13.77 6.55
C ARG A 143 8.80 -14.84 5.92
N GLY A 144 7.55 -14.99 6.39
CA GLY A 144 6.59 -15.98 5.86
C GLY A 144 6.09 -15.68 4.44
N TYR A 145 6.38 -14.50 3.90
CA TYR A 145 5.93 -14.05 2.58
C TYR A 145 7.05 -13.95 1.55
N VAL A 146 8.31 -14.21 1.95
CA VAL A 146 9.48 -14.16 1.05
C VAL A 146 9.32 -15.17 -0.09
N GLU A 147 9.06 -16.44 0.22
CA GLU A 147 8.91 -17.49 -0.80
C GLU A 147 7.72 -17.23 -1.77
N PRO A 148 6.51 -16.87 -1.29
CA PRO A 148 5.42 -16.45 -2.18
C PRO A 148 5.78 -15.25 -3.07
N SER A 149 6.52 -14.27 -2.54
CA SER A 149 6.91 -13.07 -3.28
C SER A 149 7.96 -13.38 -4.36
N LEU A 150 8.94 -14.23 -4.05
CA LEU A 150 9.94 -14.68 -5.04
C LEU A 150 9.31 -15.56 -6.13
N SER A 151 8.37 -16.43 -5.75
CA SER A 151 7.60 -17.25 -6.70
C SER A 151 6.78 -16.38 -7.66
N LEU A 152 6.18 -15.30 -7.15
CA LEU A 152 5.53 -14.30 -7.97
C LEU A 152 6.52 -13.63 -8.94
N CYS A 153 7.68 -13.19 -8.43
CA CYS A 153 8.70 -12.53 -9.26
C CYS A 153 9.15 -13.43 -10.41
N LEU A 154 9.49 -14.69 -10.13
CA LEU A 154 9.88 -15.66 -11.15
C LEU A 154 8.78 -15.86 -12.19
N ARG A 155 7.53 -16.01 -11.75
CA ARG A 155 6.40 -16.15 -12.67
C ARG A 155 6.30 -14.93 -13.59
N LEU A 156 6.32 -13.72 -13.03
CA LEU A 156 6.19 -12.49 -13.81
C LEU A 156 7.34 -12.31 -14.79
N LEU A 157 8.58 -12.66 -14.44
CA LEU A 157 9.72 -12.63 -15.36
C LEU A 157 9.54 -13.58 -16.55
N LEU A 158 8.87 -14.72 -16.35
CA LEU A 158 8.63 -15.71 -17.39
C LEU A 158 7.41 -15.40 -18.27
N THR A 159 6.39 -14.73 -17.73
CA THR A 159 5.10 -14.56 -18.41
C THR A 159 4.81 -13.14 -18.88
N THR A 160 5.49 -12.12 -18.34
CA THR A 160 5.22 -10.72 -18.69
C THR A 160 5.85 -10.36 -20.04
N PRO A 161 5.09 -9.79 -21.00
CA PRO A 161 5.66 -9.30 -22.25
C PRO A 161 6.75 -8.25 -22.01
N THR A 162 7.84 -8.30 -22.77
CA THR A 162 8.98 -7.38 -22.65
C THR A 162 8.62 -5.91 -22.88
N ALA A 163 7.50 -5.64 -23.57
CA ALA A 163 6.94 -4.31 -23.73
C ALA A 163 6.45 -3.68 -22.41
N ASN A 164 6.09 -4.50 -21.41
CA ASN A 164 5.65 -4.04 -20.09
C ASN A 164 6.84 -3.82 -19.15
N VAL A 165 7.73 -2.90 -19.54
CA VAL A 165 9.02 -2.65 -18.87
C VAL A 165 8.83 -2.27 -17.39
N ASP A 166 7.78 -1.51 -17.05
CA ASP A 166 7.50 -1.09 -15.68
C ASP A 166 7.28 -2.26 -14.72
N VAL A 167 6.58 -3.31 -15.18
CA VAL A 167 6.34 -4.52 -14.40
C VAL A 167 7.67 -5.22 -14.13
N LEU A 168 8.49 -5.42 -15.17
CA LEU A 168 9.79 -6.08 -15.06
C LEU A 168 10.76 -5.30 -14.16
N GLN A 169 10.77 -3.96 -14.27
CA GLN A 169 11.59 -3.11 -13.41
C GLN A 169 11.14 -3.18 -11.95
N CYS A 170 9.83 -3.21 -11.69
CA CYS A 170 9.30 -3.37 -10.34
C CYS A 170 9.62 -4.75 -9.75
N VAL A 171 9.60 -5.82 -10.55
CA VAL A 171 10.06 -7.14 -10.10
C VAL A 171 11.53 -7.09 -9.71
N GLY A 172 12.40 -6.50 -10.53
CA GLY A 172 13.82 -6.34 -10.20
C GLY A 172 14.04 -5.59 -8.89
N LYS A 173 13.27 -4.50 -8.66
CA LYS A 173 13.32 -3.76 -7.39
C LYS A 173 12.88 -4.60 -6.20
N LEU A 174 11.79 -5.37 -6.32
CA LEU A 174 11.28 -6.19 -5.23
C LEU A 174 12.29 -7.27 -4.80
N VAL A 175 13.01 -7.87 -5.75
CA VAL A 175 14.04 -8.89 -5.46
C VAL A 175 15.30 -8.27 -4.84
N SER A 176 15.52 -6.97 -4.99
CA SER A 176 16.65 -6.25 -4.40
C SER A 176 16.44 -5.75 -2.96
N VAL A 177 15.24 -5.93 -2.42
CA VAL A 177 14.87 -5.60 -1.03
C VAL A 177 15.35 -6.70 -0.09
#